data_AF-A0A9P9J5U5-F1
#
_entry.id   AF-A0A9P9J5U5-F1
#
_cell.length_a   1.000
_cell.length_b   1.000
_cell.length_c   1.000
_cell.angle_alpha   90.00
_cell.angle_beta   90.00
_cell.angle_gamma   90.00
#
_symmetry.space_group_name_H-M   'P 1'
#
loop_
_entity.id
_entity.type
_entity.pdbx_description
1 polymer ?
#
loop_
_entity_poly.entity_id
_entity_poly.type
_entity_poly.pdbx_seq_one_letter_code
_entity_poly.pdbx_strand_id
1 'polypeptide(L)'
;VLDIFQAHQNPKDRAYRARLLYYQFKRHCDAYYHPEHEMDKMWFRIIMRSTLYEATLPQDRVFALIGVIATMTKNEYGNRTEGFPSIDYTKPASLVFQDFVKHSINSSGSLDCLSFVQNREDDGLDLPSWTVDLRRNVPRYVI
;
A
#
# COMPACT_ATOMS: atom_id res chain seq x y z
N VAL A 1 -11.19 -8.15 23.44
CA VAL A 1 -11.47 -6.87 24.12
C VAL A 1 -12.02 -5.92 23.07
N LEU A 2 -13.31 -5.57 23.18
CA LEU A 2 -13.99 -4.61 22.31
C LEU A 2 -13.38 -3.22 22.56
N ASP A 3 -12.73 -2.65 21.55
CA ASP A 3 -12.14 -1.30 21.67
C ASP A 3 -13.04 -0.28 20.97
N ILE A 4 -13.37 0.74 21.74
CA ILE A 4 -14.46 1.68 21.55
C ILE A 4 -13.96 2.73 20.58
N PHE A 5 -14.54 2.80 19.37
CA PHE A 5 -14.34 3.91 18.46
C PHE A 5 -14.86 5.19 19.14
N GLN A 6 -13.97 5.92 19.83
CA GLN A 6 -14.30 7.19 20.46
C GLN A 6 -14.26 8.29 19.39
N ALA A 7 -15.35 8.41 18.64
CA ALA A 7 -15.57 9.39 17.57
C ALA A 7 -15.44 10.88 18.00
N HIS A 8 -15.24 11.14 19.29
CA HIS A 8 -15.19 12.45 19.93
C HIS A 8 -13.77 13.01 20.10
N GLN A 9 -12.72 12.23 19.77
CA GLN A 9 -11.34 12.73 19.84
C GLN A 9 -10.94 13.46 18.56
N ASN A 10 -10.30 14.62 18.71
CA ASN A 10 -9.92 15.50 17.61
C ASN A 10 -9.00 14.75 16.63
N PRO A 11 -9.40 14.57 15.36
CA PRO A 11 -8.59 13.86 14.35
C PRO A 11 -7.25 14.55 14.03
N LYS A 12 -7.03 15.78 14.53
CA LYS A 12 -5.76 16.51 14.44
C LYS A 12 -4.77 16.19 15.57
N ASP A 13 -5.17 15.44 16.60
CA ASP A 13 -4.27 15.01 17.65
C ASP A 13 -3.25 13.99 17.11
N ARG A 14 -1.97 14.39 17.09
CA ARG A 14 -0.87 13.55 16.59
C ARG A 14 -0.71 12.26 17.39
N ALA A 15 -0.95 12.30 18.70
CA ALA A 15 -0.78 11.12 19.56
C ALA A 15 -1.91 10.11 19.31
N TYR A 16 -3.14 10.58 19.18
CA TYR A 16 -4.28 9.75 18.79
C TYR A 16 -4.07 9.14 17.41
N ARG A 17 -3.66 9.93 16.42
CA ARG A 17 -3.33 9.46 15.07
C ARG A 17 -2.26 8.38 15.14
N ALA A 18 -1.13 8.63 15.81
CA ALA A 18 -0.04 7.65 15.94
C ALA A 18 -0.50 6.33 16.60
N ARG A 19 -1.34 6.41 17.64
CA ARG A 19 -1.91 5.23 18.31
C ARG A 19 -2.83 4.43 17.39
N LEU A 20 -3.66 5.11 16.59
CA LEU A 20 -4.54 4.49 15.61
C LEU A 20 -3.73 3.78 14.51
N LEU A 21 -2.68 4.43 14.00
CA LEU A 21 -1.74 3.85 13.04
C LEU A 21 -1.05 2.60 13.58
N TYR A 22 -0.55 2.67 14.81
CA TYR A 22 0.09 1.54 15.47
C TYR A 22 -0.88 0.37 15.66
N TYR A 23 -2.10 0.63 16.12
CA TYR A 23 -3.11 -0.41 16.28
C TYR A 23 -3.46 -1.09 14.95
N GLN A 24 -3.67 -0.32 13.89
CA GLN A 24 -3.93 -0.86 12.56
C GLN A 24 -2.76 -1.63 11.99
N PHE A 25 -1.52 -1.21 12.25
CA PHE A 25 -0.32 -1.96 11.88
C PHE A 25 -0.23 -3.28 12.64
N LYS A 26 -0.30 -3.23 13.97
CA LYS A 26 -0.19 -4.38 14.85
C LYS A 26 -1.25 -5.43 14.56
N ARG A 27 -2.52 -5.03 14.42
CA ARG A 27 -3.61 -5.96 14.07
C ARG A 27 -3.32 -6.71 12.77
N HIS A 28 -2.56 -6.12 11.85
CA HIS A 28 -2.21 -6.78 10.60
C HIS A 28 -1.06 -7.75 10.81
N CYS A 29 0.05 -7.30 11.41
CA CYS A 29 1.14 -8.19 11.85
C CYS A 29 0.64 -9.42 12.61
N ASP A 30 -0.29 -9.22 13.55
CA ASP A 30 -0.82 -10.27 14.42
C ASP A 30 -1.88 -11.15 13.72
N ALA A 31 -2.54 -10.65 12.66
CA ALA A 31 -3.52 -11.42 11.88
C ALA A 31 -2.91 -12.10 10.64
N TYR A 32 -1.60 -11.97 10.41
CA TYR A 32 -0.95 -12.50 9.22
C TYR A 32 -0.68 -14.01 9.33
N TYR A 33 -1.68 -14.79 8.92
CA TYR A 33 -1.50 -16.12 8.34
C TYR A 33 -2.21 -16.11 6.99
N HIS A 34 -1.56 -15.56 5.96
CA HIS A 34 -2.06 -15.69 4.59
C HIS A 34 -1.38 -16.90 3.94
N PRO A 35 -2.15 -17.86 3.39
CA PRO A 35 -1.59 -18.86 2.51
C PRO A 35 -0.95 -18.17 1.29
N GLU A 36 0.05 -18.83 0.68
CA GLU A 36 0.91 -18.30 -0.40
C GLU A 36 0.15 -17.58 -1.52
N HIS A 37 -1.07 -18.01 -1.81
CA HIS A 37 -1.95 -17.46 -2.86
C HIS A 37 -2.57 -16.09 -2.54
N GLU A 38 -2.40 -15.53 -1.33
CA GLU A 38 -2.94 -14.22 -0.95
C GLU A 38 -1.87 -13.14 -0.70
N MET A 39 -0.59 -13.45 -0.97
CA MET A 39 0.52 -12.52 -0.76
C MET A 39 0.39 -11.24 -1.59
N ASP A 40 -0.11 -11.34 -2.83
CA ASP A 40 -0.30 -10.17 -3.69
C ASP A 40 -1.39 -9.23 -3.14
N LYS A 41 -2.51 -9.80 -2.67
CA LYS A 41 -3.57 -9.04 -1.97
C LYS A 41 -3.02 -8.35 -0.72
N MET A 42 -2.14 -9.03 0.01
CA MET A 42 -1.45 -8.43 1.15
C MET A 42 -0.61 -7.22 0.73
N TRP A 43 0.20 -7.31 -0.34
CA TRP A 43 1.03 -6.19 -0.78
C TRP A 43 0.19 -4.98 -1.19
N PHE A 44 -0.93 -5.20 -1.88
CA PHE A 44 -1.87 -4.13 -2.17
C PHE A 44 -2.45 -3.53 -0.89
N ARG A 45 -2.82 -4.33 0.11
CA ARG A 45 -3.28 -3.78 1.40
C ARG A 45 -2.20 -2.98 2.11
N ILE A 46 -0.94 -3.42 2.07
CA ILE A 46 0.19 -2.72 2.70
C ILE A 46 0.47 -1.39 1.99
N ILE A 47 0.57 -1.37 0.65
CA ILE A 47 0.84 -0.13 -0.07
C ILE A 47 -0.29 0.88 0.13
N MET A 48 -1.54 0.42 0.18
CA MET A 48 -2.68 1.30 0.44
C MET A 48 -2.66 1.91 1.83
N ARG A 49 -2.07 1.24 2.81
CA ARG A 49 -1.94 1.76 4.17
C ARG A 49 -0.69 2.58 4.36
N SER A 50 0.31 2.41 3.50
CA SER A 50 1.50 3.26 3.51
C SER A 50 1.15 4.75 3.40
N THR A 51 -0.01 5.09 2.82
CA THR A 51 -0.51 6.47 2.74
C THR A 51 -0.92 7.07 4.08
N LEU A 52 -1.15 6.24 5.09
CA LEU A 52 -1.39 6.71 6.45
C LEU A 52 -0.13 7.31 7.08
N TYR A 53 1.04 6.84 6.65
CA TYR A 53 2.35 7.29 7.10
C TYR A 53 2.87 8.43 6.22
N GLU A 54 3.58 9.35 6.85
CA GLU A 54 4.27 10.42 6.14
C GLU A 54 5.51 9.83 5.46
N ALA A 55 5.70 10.20 4.19
CA ALA A 55 6.86 9.81 3.39
C ALA A 55 7.49 11.10 2.86
N THR A 56 8.81 11.22 2.98
CA THR A 56 9.56 12.38 2.46
C THR A 56 9.38 12.48 0.95
N LEU A 57 9.51 11.35 0.25
CA LEU A 57 9.20 11.24 -1.17
C LEU A 57 8.04 10.23 -1.36
N PRO A 58 7.03 10.54 -2.19
CA PRO A 58 5.89 9.63 -2.36
C PRO A 58 6.26 8.24 -2.91
N GLN A 59 7.29 8.17 -3.77
CA GLN A 59 7.82 6.93 -4.33
C GLN A 59 8.43 5.97 -3.29
N ASP A 60 8.89 6.49 -2.14
CA ASP A 60 9.48 5.67 -1.07
C ASP A 60 8.52 4.63 -0.53
N ARG A 61 7.20 4.88 -0.62
CA ARG A 61 6.17 3.92 -0.25
C ARG A 61 6.27 2.62 -1.05
N VAL A 62 6.49 2.73 -2.35
CA VAL A 62 6.67 1.57 -3.24
C VAL A 62 8.05 0.96 -3.03
N PHE A 63 9.11 1.77 -3.01
CA PHE A 63 10.47 1.25 -2.87
C PHE A 63 10.68 0.51 -1.55
N ALA A 64 10.13 1.04 -0.44
CA ALA A 64 10.17 0.37 0.85
C ALA A 64 9.40 -0.97 0.80
N LEU A 65 8.21 -0.99 0.21
CA LEU A 65 7.43 -2.22 0.08
C LEU A 65 8.16 -3.27 -0.78
N ILE A 66 8.73 -2.88 -1.92
CA ILE A 66 9.52 -3.77 -2.77
C ILE A 66 10.71 -4.33 -2.00
N GLY A 67 11.41 -3.53 -1.19
CA GLY A 67 12.48 -4.01 -0.33
C GLY A 67 12.01 -5.05 0.70
N VAL A 68 10.84 -4.84 1.31
CA VAL A 68 10.21 -5.81 2.22
C VAL A 68 9.87 -7.10 1.48
N ILE A 69 9.23 -7.03 0.31
CA ILE A 69 8.86 -8.20 -0.51
C ILE A 69 10.10 -8.98 -0.92
N ALA A 70 11.14 -8.31 -1.40
CA ALA A 70 12.40 -8.94 -1.79
C ALA A 70 13.02 -9.69 -0.61
N THR A 71 12.96 -9.11 0.59
CA THR A 71 13.49 -9.73 1.81
C THR A 71 12.66 -10.95 2.24
N MET A 72 11.33 -10.84 2.21
CA MET A 72 10.43 -11.91 2.63
C MET A 72 10.40 -13.10 1.66
N THR A 73 10.58 -12.87 0.36
CA THR A 73 10.43 -13.91 -0.68
C THR A 73 11.75 -14.54 -1.12
N LYS A 74 12.90 -14.01 -0.66
CA LYS A 74 14.25 -14.38 -1.11
C LYS A 74 14.55 -15.89 -1.04
N ASN A 75 14.09 -16.57 -0.01
CA ASN A 75 14.55 -17.93 0.31
C ASN A 75 13.51 -19.03 0.08
N GLU A 76 12.22 -18.69 0.09
CA GLU A 76 11.15 -19.70 0.10
C GLU A 76 10.32 -19.75 -1.19
N TYR A 77 10.25 -18.65 -1.96
CA TYR A 77 9.22 -18.48 -3.00
C TYR A 77 9.71 -17.92 -4.34
N GLY A 78 11.03 -17.81 -4.52
CA GLY A 78 11.64 -17.04 -5.60
C GLY A 78 11.48 -15.55 -5.37
N ASN A 79 12.43 -14.75 -5.88
CA ASN A 79 12.37 -13.30 -5.68
C ASN A 79 11.18 -12.72 -6.46
N ARG A 80 10.08 -12.40 -5.76
CA ARG A 80 8.87 -11.86 -6.38
C ARG A 80 9.03 -10.43 -6.92
N THR A 81 10.16 -9.79 -6.65
CA THR A 81 10.51 -8.49 -7.23
C THR A 81 11.36 -8.61 -8.49
N GLU A 82 11.65 -9.83 -8.95
CA GLU A 82 12.39 -10.04 -10.20
C GLU A 82 11.60 -9.49 -11.39
N GLY A 83 12.24 -8.66 -12.21
CA GLY A 83 11.59 -7.94 -13.32
C GLY A 83 11.00 -6.57 -12.93
N PHE A 84 10.99 -6.21 -11.65
CA PHE A 84 10.64 -4.84 -11.25
C PHE A 84 11.75 -3.86 -11.69
N PRO A 85 11.42 -2.68 -12.22
CA PRO A 85 12.41 -1.68 -12.61
C PRO A 85 13.35 -1.29 -11.47
N SER A 86 14.61 -0.96 -11.80
CA SER A 86 15.56 -0.44 -10.83
C SER A 86 15.04 0.85 -10.18
N ILE A 87 15.37 1.04 -8.91
CA ILE A 87 14.99 2.25 -8.15
C ILE A 87 15.56 3.49 -8.86
N ASP A 88 14.65 4.35 -9.32
CA ASP A 88 14.96 5.59 -10.02
C ASP A 88 14.14 6.74 -9.43
N TYR A 89 14.83 7.69 -8.80
CA TYR A 89 14.22 8.87 -8.18
C TYR A 89 13.96 10.01 -9.16
N THR A 90 14.49 9.93 -10.39
CA THR A 90 14.19 10.89 -11.45
C THR A 90 12.82 10.66 -12.07
N LYS A 91 12.28 9.44 -11.88
CA LYS A 91 10.97 9.02 -12.36
C LYS A 91 9.84 9.66 -11.53
N PRO A 92 8.80 10.23 -12.18
CA PRO A 92 7.60 10.70 -11.48
C PRO A 92 6.96 9.60 -10.64
N ALA A 93 6.49 9.94 -9.43
CA ALA A 93 5.83 8.99 -8.53
C ALA A 93 4.64 8.27 -9.19
N SER A 94 3.90 8.95 -10.06
CA SER A 94 2.81 8.36 -10.86
C SER A 94 3.27 7.19 -11.72
N LEU A 95 4.43 7.30 -12.38
CA LEU A 95 4.98 6.21 -13.18
C LEU A 95 5.57 5.09 -12.30
N VAL A 96 6.14 5.41 -11.13
CA VAL A 96 6.60 4.39 -10.16
C VAL A 96 5.41 3.56 -9.66
N PHE A 97 4.28 4.20 -9.37
CA PHE A 97 3.06 3.50 -8.96
C PHE A 97 2.48 2.66 -10.10
N GLN A 98 2.53 3.17 -11.34
CA GLN A 98 2.13 2.41 -12.52
C GLN A 98 2.99 1.15 -12.70
N ASP A 99 4.31 1.25 -12.54
CA ASP A 99 5.20 0.08 -12.61
C ASP A 99 4.85 -0.93 -11.53
N PHE A 100 4.58 -0.49 -10.30
CA PHE A 100 4.18 -1.38 -9.20
C PHE A 100 2.92 -2.16 -9.55
N VAL A 101 1.87 -1.49 -10.02
CA VAL A 101 0.62 -2.18 -10.38
C VAL A 101 0.83 -3.15 -11.54
N LYS A 102 1.55 -2.73 -12.60
CA LYS A 102 1.86 -3.61 -13.73
C LYS A 102 2.65 -4.84 -13.29
N HIS A 103 3.67 -4.64 -12.46
CA HIS A 103 4.49 -5.71 -11.92
C HIS A 103 3.65 -6.70 -11.13
N SER A 104 2.83 -6.20 -10.19
CA SER A 104 1.95 -7.04 -9.38
C SER A 104 0.93 -7.81 -10.20
N ILE A 105 0.35 -7.22 -11.26
CA ILE A 105 -0.57 -7.93 -12.17
C ILE A 105 0.19 -9.04 -12.91
N ASN A 106 1.36 -8.72 -13.47
CA ASN A 106 2.15 -9.69 -14.23
C ASN A 106 2.70 -10.83 -13.35
N SER A 107 3.06 -10.53 -12.09
CA SER A 107 3.61 -11.52 -11.16
C SER A 107 2.55 -12.43 -10.54
N SER A 108 1.33 -11.92 -10.36
CA SER A 108 0.24 -12.64 -9.69
C SER A 108 -0.76 -13.28 -10.65
N GLY A 109 -0.86 -12.78 -11.88
CA GLY A 109 -1.96 -13.10 -12.80
C GLY A 109 -3.32 -12.58 -12.33
N SER A 110 -3.36 -11.67 -11.35
CA SER A 110 -4.57 -11.17 -10.70
C SER A 110 -4.77 -9.67 -10.94
N LEU A 111 -6.04 -9.26 -10.99
CA LEU A 111 -6.47 -7.85 -11.06
C LEU A 111 -6.97 -7.34 -9.71
N ASP A 112 -6.53 -7.94 -8.59
CA ASP A 112 -6.93 -7.56 -7.23
C ASP A 112 -6.69 -6.06 -6.93
N CYS A 113 -5.75 -5.41 -7.60
CA CYS A 113 -5.55 -3.96 -7.50
C CYS A 113 -6.81 -3.15 -7.84
N LEU A 114 -7.71 -3.68 -8.67
CA LEU A 114 -8.95 -3.03 -9.08
C LEU A 114 -10.08 -3.18 -8.05
N SER A 115 -9.92 -4.08 -7.06
CA SER A 115 -10.88 -4.22 -5.95
C SER A 115 -10.89 -3.00 -5.03
N PHE A 116 -9.88 -2.15 -5.12
CA PHE A 116 -9.76 -0.95 -4.31
C PHE A 116 -10.36 0.26 -5.02
N VAL A 117 -11.39 0.85 -4.43
CA VAL A 117 -12.04 2.06 -4.93
C VAL A 117 -11.83 3.24 -3.97
N GLN A 118 -11.65 4.42 -4.52
CA GLN A 118 -11.55 5.69 -3.81
C GLN A 118 -12.41 6.76 -4.49
N ASN A 119 -12.74 7.84 -3.77
CA ASN A 119 -13.37 8.99 -4.40
C ASN A 119 -12.39 9.65 -5.37
N ARG A 120 -12.79 9.80 -6.64
CA ARG A 120 -11.94 10.24 -7.76
C ARG A 120 -12.00 11.74 -8.03
N GLU A 121 -12.89 12.46 -7.35
CA GLU A 121 -12.96 13.93 -7.44
C GLU A 121 -11.68 14.60 -6.89
N ASP A 122 -10.85 13.83 -6.19
CA ASP A 122 -9.60 14.25 -5.56
C ASP A 122 -8.34 13.64 -6.20
N ASP A 123 -8.43 13.03 -7.39
CA ASP A 123 -7.26 12.44 -8.04
C ASP A 123 -6.34 13.51 -8.67
N GLY A 124 -5.03 13.27 -8.65
CA GLY A 124 -4.09 14.12 -9.37
C GLY A 124 -4.22 13.95 -10.89
N LEU A 125 -4.20 15.08 -11.62
CA LEU A 125 -4.38 15.15 -13.09
C LEU A 125 -3.38 14.30 -13.90
N ASP A 126 -2.29 13.86 -13.27
CA ASP A 126 -1.19 13.10 -13.87
C ASP A 126 -1.33 11.57 -13.73
N LEU A 127 -2.39 11.08 -13.10
CA LEU A 127 -2.65 9.66 -12.92
C LEU A 127 -3.77 9.16 -13.86
N PRO A 128 -3.64 7.94 -14.43
CA PRO A 128 -4.75 7.29 -15.09
C PRO A 128 -5.94 7.09 -14.13
N SER A 129 -7.16 7.19 -14.64
CA SER A 129 -8.40 7.11 -13.85
C SER A 129 -8.64 5.76 -13.14
N TRP A 130 -7.81 4.77 -13.42
CA TRP A 130 -7.84 3.44 -12.79
C TRP A 130 -6.76 3.28 -11.70
N THR A 131 -5.79 4.19 -11.62
CA THR A 131 -4.66 4.10 -10.70
C THR A 131 -5.02 4.73 -9.36
N VAL A 132 -4.61 4.08 -8.28
CA VAL A 132 -4.76 4.64 -6.93
C VAL A 132 -3.70 5.71 -6.70
N ASP A 133 -4.13 6.91 -6.29
CA ASP A 133 -3.20 7.95 -5.84
C ASP A 133 -2.64 7.62 -4.44
N LEU A 134 -1.43 7.07 -4.40
CA LEU A 134 -0.71 6.76 -3.15
C LEU A 134 0.00 7.98 -2.54
N ARG A 135 -0.14 9.18 -3.11
CA ARG A 135 0.36 10.44 -2.52
C ARG A 135 -0.55 10.92 -1.40
N ARG A 136 -1.85 10.61 -1.51
CA ARG A 136 -2.90 11.14 -0.63
C ARG A 136 -3.39 10.08 0.36
N ASN A 137 -3.73 10.54 1.56
CA ASN A 137 -4.39 9.74 2.58
C ASN A 137 -5.90 9.93 2.50
N VAL A 138 -6.54 9.24 1.56
CA VAL A 138 -8.00 9.29 1.35
C VAL A 138 -8.67 8.00 1.82
N PRO A 139 -9.96 8.03 2.22
CA PRO A 139 -10.72 6.82 2.45
C PRO A 139 -10.73 5.93 1.19
N ARG A 140 -10.48 4.63 1.39
CA ARG A 140 -10.49 3.63 0.34
C ARG A 140 -11.33 2.44 0.76
N TYR A 141 -12.08 1.89 -0.19
CA TYR A 141 -13.00 0.76 0.03
C TYR A 141 -12.52 -0.44 -0.78
N VAL A 142 -12.67 -1.63 -0.22
CA VAL A 142 -12.40 -2.90 -0.91
C VAL A 142 -13.75 -3.50 -1.26
N ILE A 143 -13.94 -3.85 -2.53
CA ILE A 143 -15.14 -4.55 -3.05
C ILE A 143 -14.87 -6.04 -3.11
#